data_AF-A0A430RZH6-F1
#
_entry.id   AF-A0A430RZH6-F1
#
_cell.length_a   1.000
_cell.length_b   1.000
_cell.length_c   1.000
_cell.angle_alpha   90.00
_cell.angle_beta   90.00
_cell.angle_gamma   90.00
#
_symmetry.space_group_name_H-M   'P 1'
#
loop_
_entity.id
_entity.type
_entity.pdbx_description
1 polymer ?
#
loop_
_entity_poly.entity_id
_entity_poly.type
_entity_poly.pdbx_seq_one_letter_code
_entity_poly.pdbx_strand_id
1 'polypeptide(L)' 'MDLLLLLQLLNGLVSGAFYALLALGLALILSLTRIINLAHGGFLVVGAYLGYVLTGLLGFYPALLLATLL' A
#
# COMPACT_ATOMS: atom_id res chain seq x y z
N MET A 1 -1.90 26.64 -15.22
CA MET A 1 -0.66 25.83 -15.11
C MET A 1 -0.31 25.59 -13.64
N ASP A 2 -0.49 26.58 -12.77
CA ASP A 2 -0.15 26.49 -11.33
C ASP A 2 -1.02 25.49 -10.55
N LEU A 3 -2.32 25.39 -10.86
CA LEU A 3 -3.21 24.40 -10.23
C LEU A 3 -2.78 22.95 -10.52
N LEU A 4 -2.23 22.70 -11.72
CA LEU A 4 -1.81 21.38 -12.14
C LEU A 4 -0.52 20.96 -11.42
N LEU A 5 0.42 21.91 -11.23
CA LEU A 5 1.61 21.70 -10.42
C LEU A 5 1.26 21.44 -8.95
N LEU A 6 0.33 22.21 -8.37
CA LEU A 6 -0.13 21.98 -7.01
C LEU A 6 -0.76 20.60 -6.84
N LEU A 7 -1.59 20.17 -7.80
CA LEU A 7 -2.24 18.86 -7.78
C LEU A 7 -1.23 17.72 -7.89
N GLN A 8 -0.18 17.85 -8.71
CA GLN A 8 0.88 16.85 -8.82
C GLN A 8 1.76 16.77 -7.57
N LEU A 9 2.06 17.91 -6.94
CA LEU A 9 2.76 17.93 -5.66
C LEU A 9 1.95 17.25 -4.56
N LEU A 10 0.63 17.53 -4.49
CA LEU A 10 -0.25 16.86 -3.54
C LEU A 10 -0.35 15.35 -3.80
N ASN A 11 -0.51 14.92 -5.05
CA ASN A 11 -0.52 13.50 -5.41
C ASN A 11 0.81 12.81 -5.07
N GLY A 12 1.93 13.49 -5.32
CA GLY A 12 3.26 13.03 -4.95
C GLY A 12 3.43 12.91 -3.43
N LEU A 13 2.93 13.87 -2.67
CA LEU A 13 2.95 13.85 -1.21
C LEU A 13 2.10 12.71 -0.65
N VAL A 14 0.89 12.52 -1.18
CA VAL A 14 0.00 11.42 -0.78
C VAL A 14 0.64 10.07 -1.07
N SER A 15 1.19 9.88 -2.27
CA SER A 15 1.87 8.64 -2.65
C SER A 15 3.12 8.40 -1.79
N GLY A 16 3.91 9.44 -1.54
CA GLY A 16 5.10 9.40 -0.68
C GLY A 16 4.75 9.04 0.76
N ALA A 17 3.68 9.61 1.32
CA ALA A 17 3.19 9.26 2.65
C ALA A 17 2.75 7.79 2.73
N PHE A 18 2.08 7.27 1.70
CA PHE A 18 1.72 5.85 1.60
C PHE A 18 2.94 4.94 1.64
N TYR A 19 3.97 5.24 0.84
CA TYR A 19 5.22 4.47 0.84
C TYR A 19 5.98 4.58 2.17
N ALA A 20 5.99 5.77 2.79
CA ALA A 20 6.62 5.98 4.08
C ALA A 20 5.94 5.16 5.19
N LEU A 21 4.60 5.09 5.21
CA LEU A 21 3.85 4.27 6.16
C LEU A 21 4.13 2.77 5.97
N LEU A 22 4.17 2.30 4.72
CA LEU A 22 4.54 0.91 4.40
C LEU A 22 5.94 0.56 4.91
N ALA A 23 6.93 1.42 4.64
CA ALA A 23 8.30 1.24 5.11
C ALA A 23 8.41 1.28 6.64
N LEU A 24 7.66 2.19 7.28
CA LEU A 24 7.62 2.32 8.74
C LEU A 24 7.06 1.08 9.41
N GLY A 25 6.01 0.45 8.85
CA GLY A 25 5.49 -0.82 9.34
C GLY A 25 6.55 -1.94 9.35
N LEU A 26 7.29 -2.09 8.24
CA LEU A 26 8.40 -3.05 8.17
C LEU A 26 9.53 -2.70 9.14
N ALA A 27 9.90 -1.42 9.24
CA ALA A 27 10.94 -0.96 10.14
C ALA A 27 10.61 -1.24 11.61
N LEU A 28 9.36 -1.04 12.04
CA LEU A 28 8.90 -1.36 13.39
C LEU A 28 9.01 -2.85 13.70
N ILE A 29 8.58 -3.71 12.78
CA ILE A 29 8.64 -5.17 12.96
C ILE A 29 10.09 -5.65 13.09
N LEU A 30 10.98 -5.15 12.23
CA LEU A 30 12.40 -5.51 12.27
C LEU A 30 13.10 -4.96 13.52
N SER A 31 12.75 -3.76 13.97
CA SER A 31 13.29 -3.13 15.19
C SER A 31 12.97 -3.95 16.45
N LEU A 32 11.78 -4.54 16.51
CA LEU A 32 11.32 -5.32 17.66
C LEU A 32 11.83 -6.76 17.65
N THR A 33 11.89 -7.39 16.47
CA THR A 33 12.18 -8.84 16.35
C THR A 33 13.67 -9.17 16.19
N ARG A 34 14.51 -8.23 15.76
CA ARG A 34 15.95 -8.43 15.45
C ARG A 34 16.25 -9.58 14.47
N ILE A 35 15.24 -10.08 13.76
CA ILE A 35 15.32 -11.16 12.77
C ILE A 35 14.80 -10.62 11.44
N ILE A 36 15.56 -10.80 10.37
CA ILE A 36 15.16 -10.36 9.03
C ILE A 36 14.24 -11.42 8.42
N ASN A 37 12.93 -11.14 8.38
CA ASN A 37 11.95 -12.01 7.73
C ASN A 37 11.62 -11.49 6.31
N LEU A 38 12.11 -12.20 5.29
CA LEU A 38 11.88 -11.87 3.88
C LEU A 38 10.45 -12.19 3.39
N ALA A 39 9.66 -12.95 4.15
CA ALA A 39 8.30 -13.30 3.76
C ALA A 39 7.34 -12.08 3.82
N HIS A 40 7.67 -11.05 4.62
CA HIS A 40 6.83 -9.86 4.76
C HIS A 40 6.58 -9.13 3.43
N GLY A 41 7.63 -8.97 2.61
CA GLY A 41 7.47 -8.40 1.26
C GLY A 41 6.59 -9.28 0.37
N GLY A 42 6.71 -10.61 0.49
CA GLY A 42 5.87 -11.57 -0.22
C GLY A 42 4.38 -11.44 0.14
N PHE A 43 4.06 -11.34 1.43
CA PHE A 43 2.68 -11.16 1.89
C PHE A 43 2.06 -9.85 1.40
N LEU A 44 2.82 -8.75 1.39
CA LEU A 44 2.37 -7.46 0.83
C LEU A 44 2.01 -7.57 -0.66
N VAL A 45 2.83 -8.26 -1.44
CA VAL A 45 2.57 -8.46 -2.89
C VAL A 45 1.37 -9.37 -3.13
N VAL A 46 1.21 -10.42 -2.34
CA VAL A 46 0.05 -11.32 -2.43
C VAL A 46 -1.24 -10.57 -2.10
N GLY A 47 -1.28 -9.78 -1.03
CA GLY A 47 -2.44 -8.96 -0.67
C GLY A 47 -2.80 -7.95 -1.79
N ALA A 48 -1.80 -7.27 -2.35
CA ALA A 48 -1.99 -6.34 -3.47
C ALA A 48 -2.55 -7.04 -4.72
N TYR A 49 -2.03 -8.22 -5.07
CA TYR A 49 -2.51 -9.00 -6.20
C TYR A 49 -3.95 -9.50 -5.98
N LEU A 50 -4.29 -9.95 -4.78
CA LEU A 50 -5.65 -10.36 -4.44
C LEU A 50 -6.63 -9.18 -4.54
N GLY A 51 -6.25 -7.99 -4.07
CA GLY A 51 -7.05 -6.77 -4.26
C GLY A 51 -7.27 -6.42 -5.75
N TYR A 52 -6.24 -6.58 -6.58
CA TYR A 52 -6.36 -6.39 -8.04
C TYR A 52 -7.34 -7.39 -8.67
N VAL A 53 -7.22 -8.67 -8.33
CA VAL A 53 -8.11 -9.73 -8.84
C VAL A 53 -9.56 -9.50 -8.37
N LEU A 54 -9.77 -9.17 -7.10
CA LEU A 54 -11.10 -8.85 -6.55
C LEU A 54 -11.73 -7.64 -7.26
N THR A 55 -10.92 -6.64 -7.60
CA THR A 55 -11.38 -5.46 -8.37
C THR A 55 -11.89 -5.87 -9.76
N GLY A 56 -11.21 -6.82 -10.42
CA GLY A 56 -11.65 -7.37 -11.70
C GLY A 56 -12.92 -8.23 -11.63
N LEU A 57 -13.15 -8.91 -10.50
CA LEU A 57 -14.29 -9.83 -10.33
C LEU A 57 -15.56 -9.13 -9.80
N LEU A 58 -15.40 -8.24 -8.83
CA LEU A 58 -16.52 -7.65 -8.07
C LEU A 58 -16.76 -6.18 -8.45
N GLY A 59 -15.80 -5.54 -9.14
CA GLY A 59 -15.79 -4.11 -9.38
C GLY A 59 -15.17 -3.32 -8.22
N PHE A 60 -14.92 -2.03 -8.46
CA PHE A 60 -14.11 -1.18 -7.56
C PHE A 60 -14.65 -1.07 -6.13
N TYR A 61 -15.94 -0.74 -5.97
CA TYR A 61 -16.51 -0.48 -4.63
C TYR A 61 -16.54 -1.69 -3.69
N PRO A 62 -17.02 -2.88 -4.09
CA PRO A 62 -16.96 -4.05 -3.21
C PRO A 62 -15.54 -4.56 -3.00
N ALA A 63 -14.67 -4.47 -4.02
CA ALA A 63 -13.26 -4.85 -3.88
C ALA A 63 -12.52 -3.93 -2.91
N LEU A 64 -12.81 -2.63 -2.89
CA LEU A 64 -12.22 -1.68 -1.96
C LEU A 64 -12.52 -2.03 -0.50
N LEU A 65 -13.75 -2.46 -0.19
CA LEU A 65 -14.13 -2.87 1.15
C LEU A 65 -13.48 -4.20 1.56
N LEU A 66 -13.35 -5.15 0.62
CA LEU A 66 -12.72 -6.43 0.90
C LEU A 66 -11.18 -6.33 0.98
N ALA A 67 -10.58 -5.38 0.25
CA ALA A 67 -9.14 -5.15 0.24
C ALA A 67 -8.59 -4.68 1.59
N THR A 68 -9.40 -4.08 2.46
CA THR A 68 -8.96 -3.68 3.82
C THR A 68 -8.85 -4.85 4.79
N LEU A 69 -9.39 -6.01 4.43
CA LEU A 69 -9.32 -7.26 5.20
C LEU A 69 -8.13 -8.15 4.78
N LEU A 70 -7.42 -7.79 3.70
CA LEU A 70 -6.28 -8.49 3.12
C LEU A 70 -4.96 -7.91 3.63
#